data_AF-A0A7W7RQR1-F1
#
_entry.id   AF-A0A7W7RQR1-F1
#
_cell.length_a   1.000
_cell.length_b   1.000
_cell.length_c   1.000
_cell.angle_alpha   90.00
_cell.angle_beta   90.00
_cell.angle_gamma   90.00
#
_symmetry.space_group_name_H-M   'P 1'
#
loop_
_entity.id
_entity.type
_entity.pdbx_description
1 polymer ?
#
loop_
_entity_poly.entity_id
_entity_poly.type
_entity_poly.pdbx_seq_one_letter_code
_entity_poly.pdbx_strand_id
1 'polypeptide(L)' 'MNTFGDATGFGEDLSTLLRFVAEGRLRPGVGWRAPWERIADAARELLDRRIPGKAVLDVGP' A
#
# COMPACT_ATOMS: atom_id res chain seq x y z
N MET A 1 -9.57 -15.61 -15.55
CA MET A 1 -9.46 -14.22 -15.06
C MET A 1 -9.46 -14.31 -13.56
N ASN A 2 -8.28 -14.31 -12.94
CA ASN A 2 -8.16 -14.43 -11.49
C ASN A 2 -8.50 -13.06 -10.88
N THR A 3 -9.61 -13.00 -10.15
CA THR A 3 -9.94 -11.83 -9.33
C THR A 3 -9.04 -11.84 -8.10
N PHE A 4 -8.83 -10.68 -7.46
CA PHE A 4 -8.06 -10.47 -6.22
C PHE A 4 -8.41 -11.40 -5.02
N GLY A 5 -9.35 -12.34 -5.16
CA GLY A 5 -9.76 -13.33 -4.17
C GLY A 5 -9.38 -14.79 -4.48
N ASP A 6 -8.88 -15.12 -5.67
CA ASP A 6 -8.41 -16.50 -5.99
C ASP A 6 -6.97 -16.69 -5.51
N ALA A 7 -6.84 -17.16 -4.27
CA ALA A 7 -5.60 -17.18 -3.51
C ALA A 7 -4.64 -18.35 -3.84
N THR A 8 -4.27 -18.53 -5.10
CA THR A 8 -3.20 -19.50 -5.48
C THR A 8 -2.04 -18.90 -6.27
N GLY A 9 -2.03 -17.59 -6.55
CA GLY A 9 -1.01 -16.93 -7.39
C GLY A 9 -0.29 -15.70 -6.82
N PHE A 10 -0.60 -15.26 -5.58
CA PHE A 10 -0.09 -13.97 -5.06
C PHE A 10 1.44 -13.87 -5.03
N GLY A 11 2.15 -14.98 -4.83
CA GLY A 11 3.61 -14.97 -4.78
C GLY A 11 4.25 -14.52 -6.11
N GLU A 12 3.72 -14.99 -7.23
CA GLU A 12 4.24 -14.65 -8.56
C GLU A 12 3.93 -13.20 -8.94
N ASP A 13 2.69 -12.75 -8.67
CA ASP A 13 2.27 -11.37 -8.89
C ASP A 13 3.09 -10.40 -8.02
N LEU A 14 3.27 -10.70 -6.74
CA LEU A 14 4.09 -9.89 -5.83
C LEU A 14 5.55 -9.88 -6.28
N SER A 15 6.11 -11.02 -6.69
CA SER A 15 7.47 -11.10 -7.23
C SER A 15 7.65 -10.19 -8.45
N THR A 16 6.66 -10.18 -9.36
CA THR A 16 6.65 -9.28 -10.52
C THR A 16 6.63 -7.81 -10.11
N LEU A 17 5.77 -7.43 -9.15
CA LEU A 17 5.71 -6.05 -8.65
C LEU A 17 7.03 -5.63 -7.98
N LEU A 18 7.61 -6.50 -7.14
CA LEU A 18 8.88 -6.24 -6.46
C LEU A 18 10.03 -6.10 -7.46
N ARG A 19 10.06 -6.91 -8.52
CA ARG A 19 11.04 -6.77 -9.59
C ARG A 19 10.95 -5.40 -10.26
N PHE A 20 9.75 -4.91 -10.57
CA PHE A 20 9.60 -3.56 -11.13
C PHE A 20 10.03 -2.45 -10.17
N VAL A 21 9.85 -2.62 -8.86
CA VAL A 21 10.38 -1.69 -7.86
C VAL A 21 11.91 -1.70 -7.85
N ALA A 22 12.53 -2.88 -7.84
CA ALA A 22 13.98 -3.04 -7.87
C ALA A 22 14.60 -2.48 -9.16
N GLU A 23 13.93 -2.65 -10.31
CA GLU A 23 14.33 -2.07 -11.60
C GLU A 23 14.03 -0.56 -11.73
N GLY A 24 13.41 0.08 -10.72
CA GLY A 24 13.04 1.50 -10.75
C GLY A 24 11.88 1.82 -11.71
N ARG A 25 11.20 0.80 -12.25
CA ARG A 25 10.07 0.91 -13.19
C ARG A 25 8.72 1.10 -12.48
N LEU A 26 8.66 0.80 -11.20
CA LEU A 26 7.50 1.04 -10.33
C LEU A 26 7.95 1.79 -9.08
N ARG A 27 7.27 2.89 -8.76
CA ARG A 27 7.48 3.62 -7.51
C ARG A 27 6.23 3.46 -6.63
N PRO A 28 6.32 2.77 -5.47
CA PRO A 28 5.21 2.70 -4.53
C PRO A 28 4.96 4.08 -3.92
N GLY A 29 3.92 4.77 -4.37
CA GLY A 29 3.54 6.08 -3.84
C GLY A 29 2.92 5.95 -2.44
N VAL A 30 3.51 6.65 -1.47
CA VAL A 30 2.96 6.82 -0.11
C VAL A 30 2.61 8.29 0.04
N GLY A 31 1.32 8.60 0.07
CA GLY A 31 0.83 9.98 0.21
C GLY A 31 0.86 10.48 1.64
N TRP A 32 0.89 9.56 2.60
CA TRP A 32 0.92 9.86 4.02
C TRP A 32 1.50 8.69 4.81
N ARG A 33 2.37 8.98 5.77
CA ARG A 33 2.96 7.99 6.68
C ARG A 33 3.02 8.54 8.10
N ALA A 34 2.59 7.75 9.08
CA ALA A 34 2.55 8.18 10.48
C ALA A 34 2.55 6.98 11.45
N PRO A 35 2.77 7.21 12.76
CA PRO A 35 2.61 6.18 13.78
C PRO A 35 1.19 5.61 13.84
N TRP A 36 1.08 4.35 14.29
CA TRP A 36 -0.19 3.62 14.44
C TRP A 36 -1.28 4.39 15.21
N GLU A 37 -0.90 5.16 16.22
CA GLU A 37 -1.81 5.95 17.06
C GLU A 37 -2.63 6.97 16.25
N ARG A 38 -2.17 7.33 15.05
CA ARG A 38 -2.85 8.26 14.14
C ARG A 38 -3.83 7.59 13.18
N ILE A 39 -4.21 6.34 13.41
CA ILE A 39 -5.15 5.61 12.53
C ILE A 39 -6.48 6.34 12.29
N ALA A 40 -7.03 7.00 13.31
CA ALA A 40 -8.27 7.75 13.17
C ALA A 40 -8.13 8.95 12.21
N ASP A 41 -7.00 9.66 12.28
CA ASP A 41 -6.67 10.72 11.32
C ASP A 41 -6.52 10.13 9.91
N ALA A 42 -5.72 9.06 9.78
CA ALA A 42 -5.46 8.41 8.49
C ALA A 42 -6.76 8.03 7.77
N ALA A 43 -7.69 7.41 8.51
CA ALA A 43 -8.97 6.97 7.99
C ALA A 43 -9.83 8.16 7.54
N ARG A 44 -9.96 9.19 8.38
CA ARG A 44 -10.72 10.40 8.06
C ARG A 44 -10.17 11.11 6.84
N GLU A 45 -8.85 11.36 6.81
CA GLU A 45 -8.19 12.06 5.70
C GLU A 45 -8.22 11.26 4.38
N LEU A 46 -8.18 9.93 4.42
CA LEU A 46 -8.39 9.07 3.25
C LEU A 46 -9.82 9.15 2.71
N LEU A 47 -10.82 9.04 3.61
CA LEU A 47 -12.24 9.12 3.24
C LEU A 47 -12.59 10.49 2.67
N ASP A 48 -12.03 11.55 3.24
CA ASP A 48 -12.17 12.93 2.77
C ASP A 48 -11.34 13.23 1.51
N ARG A 49 -10.65 12.22 0.94
CA ARG A 49 -9.82 12.33 -0.27
C ARG A 49 -8.69 13.37 -0.16
N ARG A 50 -8.19 13.61 1.05
CA ARG A 50 -7.10 14.55 1.35
C ARG A 50 -5.71 13.89 1.30
N ILE A 51 -5.64 12.57 1.42
CA ILE A 51 -4.41 11.79 1.20
C ILE A 51 -4.40 11.24 -0.24
N PRO A 52 -3.43 11.61 -1.10
CA PRO A 52 -3.30 11.00 -2.41
C PRO A 52 -2.78 9.56 -2.28
N GLY A 53 -3.54 8.60 -2.78
CA GLY A 53 -3.11 7.20 -2.82
C GLY A 53 -3.20 6.50 -1.46
N LYS A 54 -2.06 6.17 -0.85
CA LYS A 54 -1.99 5.28 0.31
C LYS A 54 -1.56 6.01 1.58
N ALA A 55 -2.22 5.67 2.69
CA ALA A 55 -1.75 5.93 4.05
C ALA A 55 -1.01 4.69 4.56
N VAL A 56 0.22 4.85 5.04
CA VAL A 56 1.02 3.78 5.67
C VAL A 56 1.14 4.09 7.16
N LEU A 57 0.86 3.11 8.01
CA LEU A 57 0.99 3.24 9.45
C LEU A 57 2.21 2.46 9.94
N ASP A 58 3.10 3.14 10.65
CA ASP A 58 4.23 2.53 11.33
C ASP A 58 3.73 1.86 12.61
N VAL A 59 3.81 0.53 12.64
CA VAL A 59 3.61 -0.25 13.86
C VAL A 59 4.93 -0.34 14.61
N GLY A 60 4.87 -0.28 15.94
CA GLY A 60 6.03 -0.52 16.79
C GLY A 60 6.65 -1.91 16.55
N PRO A 61 7.83 -2.18 17.13
CA PRO A 61 8.43 -3.51 17.12
C PRO A 61 7.57 -4.56 17.81
#